data_AF-A0A942RWX8-F1
#
_entry.id   AF-A0A942RWX8-F1
#
_cell.length_a   1.000
_cell.length_b   1.000
_cell.length_c   1.000
_cell.angle_alpha   90.00
_cell.angle_beta   90.00
_cell.angle_gamma   90.00
#
_symmetry.space_group_name_H-M   'P 1'
#
loop_
_entity.id
_entity.type
_entity.pdbx_description
1 polymer ?
#
loop_
_entity_poly.entity_id
_entity_poly.type
_entity_poly.pdbx_seq_one_letter_code
_entity_poly.pdbx_strand_id
1 'polypeptide(L)'
;MRFFKQTNSPYEGDREIHPFSKTYFSKNDTNYIKYTIKLNDTTCSFNDDLFGHEVIIIPKDTLEFTLEMKPIEDSFKLNKKFPSPWMLNLYFSGKNKFIYEIFDSLAFVSGDLRNSNLNINIVNGDYTKLLDTIFNIYKYRLDYLNKYCLNHNIPKNIQRLVTNEIRSSYLINLLSQYKDTLNYKTNFHKAFEDIELNDSVLFFQTILFSNLVLMYERIVNKLNNTEIPLVKTYSVCKEKYTNPIRDYLLHVYVKNAIINKEKFADSLLFDFKQICTNLIYLNYLDSLKVIYKQKQKLILLDALNDSIIDTKGNKIKIKNLLKDKFVVLDCWASWCKPCLLELPFSMSFQKIFKEKVDFIFLSFDRDKSSWLLKLKSLKFKGKHYLLNKNFESNFANYFNINSIPRYLIFNNKGQLVSDDAPRPSEKIFTKMIDKLITK
;
A
#
# COMPACT_ATOMS: atom_id res chain seq x y z
N MET A 1 -9.25 13.04 -13.81
CA MET A 1 -9.30 11.60 -14.17
C MET A 1 -7.90 11.15 -14.54
N ARG A 2 -7.19 10.46 -13.63
CA ARG A 2 -5.92 9.80 -13.94
C ARG A 2 -6.23 8.35 -14.28
N PHE A 3 -6.25 8.04 -15.57
CA PHE A 3 -6.34 6.67 -16.07
C PHE A 3 -4.94 6.04 -16.03
N PHE A 4 -4.88 4.81 -15.49
CA PHE A 4 -3.77 3.84 -15.51
C PHE A 4 -2.34 4.38 -15.29
N LYS A 5 -1.78 4.16 -14.10
CA LYS A 5 -0.34 3.83 -13.98
C LYS A 5 0.04 3.18 -12.64
N GLN A 6 0.63 1.99 -12.79
CA GLN A 6 1.74 1.40 -12.03
C GLN A 6 1.69 1.46 -10.50
N THR A 7 1.40 0.32 -9.89
CA THR A 7 1.97 -0.06 -8.60
C THR A 7 2.86 -1.28 -8.80
N ASN A 8 4.15 -1.11 -8.53
CA ASN A 8 5.26 -2.03 -8.79
C ASN A 8 5.09 -3.43 -8.15
N SER A 9 4.32 -4.31 -8.78
CA SER A 9 4.35 -5.75 -8.53
C SER A 9 5.17 -6.42 -9.64
N PRO A 10 6.14 -7.30 -9.33
CA PRO A 10 6.95 -8.00 -10.32
C PRO A 10 6.19 -9.09 -11.11
N TYR A 11 4.87 -9.18 -10.95
CA TYR A 11 3.98 -10.10 -11.65
C TYR A 11 3.09 -9.46 -12.73
N GLU A 12 3.36 -8.23 -13.16
CA GLU A 12 2.68 -7.66 -14.33
C GLU A 12 3.24 -8.24 -15.64
N GLY A 13 3.01 -9.53 -15.86
CA GLY A 13 2.97 -10.12 -17.19
C GLY A 13 1.56 -9.92 -17.75
N ASP A 14 1.46 -9.13 -18.82
CA ASP A 14 0.29 -8.98 -19.70
C ASP A 14 -1.09 -8.94 -19.03
N ARG A 15 -1.42 -7.81 -18.38
CA ARG A 15 -2.83 -7.43 -18.30
C ARG A 15 -3.26 -6.96 -19.68
N GLU A 16 -3.85 -7.85 -20.47
CA GLU A 16 -4.48 -7.48 -21.74
C GLU A 16 -5.44 -6.29 -21.51
N ILE A 17 -5.21 -5.19 -22.23
CA ILE A 17 -6.19 -4.10 -22.29
C ILE A 17 -7.37 -4.64 -23.09
N HIS A 18 -8.42 -5.09 -22.41
CA HIS A 18 -9.62 -5.56 -23.09
C HIS A 18 -10.26 -4.43 -23.89
N PRO A 19 -10.63 -4.65 -25.16
CA PRO A 19 -11.30 -3.64 -25.97
C PRO A 19 -12.66 -3.30 -25.35
N PHE A 20 -12.89 -2.02 -25.05
CA PHE A 20 -14.19 -1.52 -24.57
C PHE A 20 -14.83 -0.60 -25.61
N SER A 21 -16.15 -0.68 -25.75
CA SER A 21 -16.93 0.29 -26.52
C SER A 21 -17.51 1.34 -25.59
N LYS A 22 -17.44 2.61 -26.01
CA LYS A 22 -17.93 3.77 -25.26
C LYS A 22 -19.13 4.38 -25.97
N THR A 23 -20.22 4.59 -25.25
CA THR A 23 -21.44 5.20 -25.78
C THR A 23 -21.91 6.32 -24.86
N TYR A 24 -22.23 7.48 -25.43
CA TYR A 24 -22.69 8.65 -24.68
C TYR A 24 -24.21 8.73 -24.71
N PHE A 25 -24.81 9.01 -23.56
CA PHE A 25 -26.24 9.21 -23.43
C PHE A 25 -26.52 10.54 -22.71
N SER A 26 -27.50 11.30 -23.18
CA SER A 26 -28.02 12.47 -22.47
C SER A 26 -29.50 12.25 -22.18
N LYS A 27 -29.89 12.39 -20.91
CA LYS A 27 -31.28 12.30 -20.49
C LYS A 27 -31.51 13.26 -19.33
N ASN A 28 -32.49 14.16 -19.47
CA ASN A 28 -32.90 15.12 -18.43
C ASN A 28 -31.71 15.86 -17.77
N ASP A 29 -30.96 16.65 -18.55
CA ASP A 29 -29.80 17.46 -18.12
C ASP A 29 -28.64 16.69 -17.46
N THR A 30 -28.66 15.37 -17.57
CA THR A 30 -27.63 14.52 -16.99
C THR A 30 -26.90 13.77 -18.10
N ASN A 31 -25.59 13.99 -18.20
CA ASN A 31 -24.73 13.29 -19.16
C ASN A 31 -24.26 11.97 -18.56
N TYR A 32 -24.42 10.89 -19.30
CA TYR A 32 -23.97 9.56 -18.92
C TYR A 32 -22.96 9.04 -19.94
N ILE A 33 -21.90 8.41 -19.45
CA ILE A 33 -20.99 7.63 -20.28
C ILE A 33 -21.20 6.16 -19.95
N LYS A 34 -21.68 5.40 -20.92
CA LYS A 34 -21.77 3.95 -20.83
C LYS A 34 -20.51 3.32 -21.42
N TYR A 35 -19.94 2.40 -20.67
CA TYR A 35 -18.84 1.56 -21.11
C TYR A 35 -19.36 0.13 -21.20
N THR A 36 -19.03 -0.55 -22.29
CA THR A 36 -19.38 -1.96 -22.50
C THR A 36 -18.11 -2.73 -22.82
N ILE A 37 -17.84 -3.80 -22.08
CA ILE A 37 -16.71 -4.70 -22.29
C ILE A 37 -17.27 -6.08 -22.64
N LYS A 38 -16.88 -6.62 -23.80
CA LYS A 38 -17.14 -8.01 -24.18
C LYS A 38 -15.92 -8.85 -23.83
N LEU A 39 -16.12 -9.88 -23.03
CA LEU A 39 -15.02 -10.69 -22.50
C LEU A 39 -14.90 -11.99 -23.30
N ASN A 40 -13.70 -12.23 -23.82
CA ASN A 40 -13.41 -13.37 -24.69
C ASN A 40 -13.16 -14.65 -23.86
N ASP A 41 -13.06 -15.79 -24.55
CA ASP A 41 -13.19 -17.14 -24.01
C ASP A 41 -12.12 -17.61 -23.00
N THR A 42 -11.16 -16.76 -22.63
CA THR A 42 -9.97 -17.17 -21.87
C THR A 42 -9.68 -16.41 -20.58
N THR A 43 -10.48 -15.42 -20.18
CA THR A 43 -10.12 -14.58 -19.03
C THR A 43 -11.02 -14.79 -17.82
N CYS A 44 -10.54 -15.54 -16.83
CA CYS A 44 -10.70 -15.13 -15.43
C CYS A 44 -9.72 -13.97 -15.23
N SER A 45 -10.21 -12.73 -15.27
CA SER A 45 -9.39 -11.55 -15.03
C SER A 45 -9.83 -10.86 -13.75
N PHE A 46 -8.87 -10.56 -12.88
CA PHE A 46 -9.03 -9.63 -11.75
C PHE A 46 -9.08 -8.23 -12.32
N ASN A 47 -10.29 -7.75 -12.62
CA ASN A 47 -10.44 -6.37 -13.00
C ASN A 47 -10.78 -5.57 -11.76
N ASP A 48 -9.82 -4.74 -11.34
CA ASP A 48 -10.08 -3.67 -10.40
C ASP A 48 -11.15 -2.78 -11.06
N ASP A 49 -12.36 -2.74 -10.51
CA ASP A 49 -13.54 -2.07 -11.11
C ASP A 49 -13.39 -0.53 -11.21
N LEU A 50 -12.16 -0.03 -11.11
CA LEU A 50 -11.74 1.36 -10.95
C LEU A 50 -11.95 1.92 -9.53
N PHE A 51 -12.42 1.12 -8.58
CA PHE A 51 -12.68 1.50 -7.18
C PHE A 51 -12.02 0.62 -6.13
N GLY A 52 -11.23 -0.36 -6.54
CA GLY A 52 -10.58 -1.30 -5.63
C GLY A 52 -11.31 -2.62 -5.49
N HIS A 53 -12.44 -2.89 -6.17
CA HIS A 53 -13.17 -4.16 -6.01
C HIS A 53 -12.65 -5.25 -6.95
N GLU A 54 -12.48 -6.45 -6.39
CA GLU A 54 -12.08 -7.62 -7.17
C GLU A 54 -13.30 -8.30 -7.76
N VAL A 55 -13.18 -8.59 -9.04
CA VAL A 55 -14.27 -9.04 -9.88
C VAL A 55 -13.78 -10.28 -10.61
N ILE A 56 -14.44 -11.43 -10.41
CA ILE A 56 -14.19 -12.64 -11.19
C ILE A 56 -15.16 -12.63 -12.37
N ILE A 57 -14.62 -12.55 -13.58
CA ILE A 57 -15.43 -12.62 -14.81
C ILE A 57 -15.14 -13.90 -15.57
N ILE A 58 -16.19 -14.49 -16.14
CA ILE A 58 -16.10 -15.73 -16.90
C ILE A 58 -16.32 -15.37 -18.39
N PRO A 59 -15.60 -16.04 -19.33
CA PRO A 59 -15.88 -16.07 -20.76
C PRO A 59 -17.34 -15.87 -21.20
N LYS A 60 -17.56 -14.99 -22.20
CA LYS A 60 -18.85 -14.70 -22.87
C LYS A 60 -19.82 -13.77 -22.13
N ASP A 61 -19.46 -13.25 -20.96
CA ASP A 61 -20.26 -12.22 -20.28
C ASP A 61 -19.98 -10.81 -20.86
N THR A 62 -20.94 -9.90 -20.68
CA THR A 62 -20.80 -8.48 -21.06
C THR A 62 -20.91 -7.60 -19.82
N LEU A 63 -19.84 -6.84 -19.53
CA LEU A 63 -19.82 -5.87 -18.44
C LEU A 63 -20.31 -4.52 -18.96
N GLU A 64 -21.33 -3.94 -18.33
CA GLU A 64 -21.79 -2.58 -18.62
C GLU A 64 -21.70 -1.68 -17.38
N PHE A 65 -21.09 -0.51 -17.50
CA PHE A 65 -21.10 0.47 -16.42
C PHE A 65 -21.42 1.85 -16.94
N THR A 66 -22.21 2.59 -16.17
CA THR A 66 -22.66 3.94 -16.54
C THR A 66 -22.12 4.94 -15.53
N LEU A 67 -21.26 5.84 -16.01
CA LEU A 67 -20.76 6.99 -15.25
C LEU A 67 -21.72 8.16 -15.44
N GLU A 68 -22.35 8.59 -14.35
CA GLU A 68 -23.17 9.80 -14.30
C GLU A 68 -22.25 11.02 -14.10
N MET A 69 -22.22 11.92 -15.07
CA MET A 69 -21.47 13.17 -14.99
C MET A 69 -22.35 14.24 -14.35
N LYS A 70 -22.52 14.22 -13.03
CA LYS A 70 -23.14 15.34 -12.30
C LYS A 70 -22.08 16.37 -11.88
N PRO A 71 -22.39 17.68 -11.95
CA PRO A 71 -21.64 18.69 -11.22
C PRO A 71 -21.73 18.40 -9.71
N ILE A 72 -20.62 18.57 -9.00
CA ILE A 72 -20.56 18.33 -7.55
C ILE A 72 -21.26 19.51 -6.86
N GLU A 73 -22.53 19.37 -6.51
CA GLU A 73 -23.19 20.18 -5.47
C GLU A 73 -24.11 19.33 -4.59
N ASP A 74 -24.20 19.79 -3.34
CA ASP A 74 -24.69 19.10 -2.15
C ASP A 74 -26.07 18.45 -2.26
N SER A 75 -26.20 17.19 -1.79
CA SER A 75 -27.20 16.73 -0.82
C SER A 75 -27.55 15.24 -0.94
N PHE A 76 -27.54 14.56 0.20
CA PHE A 76 -28.11 13.22 0.38
C PHE A 76 -29.63 13.32 0.60
N LYS A 77 -30.42 12.61 -0.21
CA LYS A 77 -31.74 12.10 0.21
C LYS A 77 -31.94 10.68 -0.33
N LEU A 78 -32.16 9.76 0.61
CA LEU A 78 -32.44 8.35 0.35
C LEU A 78 -33.83 8.16 -0.25
N ASN A 79 -33.91 7.45 -1.37
CA ASN A 79 -35.10 6.69 -1.70
C ASN A 79 -34.69 5.32 -2.26
N LYS A 80 -34.98 4.28 -1.47
CA LYS A 80 -34.86 2.83 -1.74
C LYS A 80 -34.17 2.43 -3.06
N LYS A 81 -32.84 2.58 -3.09
CA LYS A 81 -31.87 1.83 -3.88
C LYS A 81 -30.50 2.10 -3.24
N PHE A 82 -29.77 1.01 -3.03
CA PHE A 82 -28.51 0.87 -2.26
C PHE A 82 -27.64 2.15 -2.19
N PRO A 83 -27.41 2.72 -0.99
CA PRO A 83 -26.47 3.81 -0.82
C PRO A 83 -25.08 3.25 -0.51
N SER A 84 -24.10 3.51 -1.38
CA SER A 84 -22.69 3.60 -1.03
C SER A 84 -21.98 4.55 -2.03
N PRO A 85 -20.98 5.33 -1.59
CA PRO A 85 -21.08 6.79 -1.68
C PRO A 85 -20.45 7.47 -2.89
N TRP A 86 -20.11 6.77 -3.98
CA TRP A 86 -19.40 7.40 -5.10
C TRP A 86 -19.86 6.86 -6.46
N MET A 87 -20.84 7.55 -7.05
CA MET A 87 -21.31 7.56 -8.46
C MET A 87 -20.84 6.45 -9.40
N LEU A 88 -21.61 5.35 -9.51
CA LEU A 88 -21.75 4.53 -10.72
C LEU A 88 -23.00 3.65 -10.63
N ASN A 89 -23.71 3.50 -11.74
CA ASN A 89 -24.61 2.37 -11.91
C ASN A 89 -23.85 1.27 -12.67
N LEU A 90 -23.43 0.24 -11.95
CA LEU A 90 -22.84 -0.98 -12.50
C LEU A 90 -23.96 -1.96 -12.87
N TYR A 91 -23.97 -2.43 -14.13
CA TYR A 91 -24.94 -3.40 -14.62
C TYR A 91 -24.22 -4.62 -15.20
N PHE A 92 -24.46 -5.76 -14.58
CA PHE A 92 -23.96 -7.05 -15.09
C PHE A 92 -25.06 -7.71 -15.92
N SER A 93 -24.74 -8.08 -17.15
CA SER A 93 -25.62 -8.86 -18.03
C SER A 93 -24.86 -10.05 -18.59
N GLY A 94 -25.40 -11.25 -18.38
CA GLY A 94 -24.69 -12.50 -18.69
C GLY A 94 -25.12 -13.63 -17.77
N LYS A 95 -24.55 -14.81 -17.96
CA LYS A 95 -24.93 -16.00 -17.18
C LYS A 95 -24.49 -15.90 -15.72
N ASN A 96 -23.52 -15.03 -15.39
CA ASN A 96 -22.87 -14.98 -14.07
C ASN A 96 -22.94 -13.62 -13.35
N LYS A 97 -23.99 -12.80 -13.57
CA LYS A 97 -24.33 -11.59 -12.77
C LYS A 97 -24.18 -11.78 -11.24
N PHE A 98 -24.28 -13.03 -10.83
CA PHE A 98 -24.34 -13.59 -9.50
C PHE A 98 -23.02 -13.60 -8.69
N ILE A 99 -21.84 -13.72 -9.30
CA ILE A 99 -20.56 -13.79 -8.53
C ILE A 99 -20.25 -12.45 -7.84
N TYR A 100 -20.61 -11.35 -8.48
CA TYR A 100 -20.52 -9.99 -7.95
C TYR A 100 -21.43 -9.76 -6.74
N GLU A 101 -22.66 -10.24 -6.84
CA GLU A 101 -23.64 -10.17 -5.76
C GLU A 101 -23.22 -11.00 -4.54
N ILE A 102 -22.42 -12.06 -4.69
CA ILE A 102 -21.85 -12.84 -3.55
C ILE A 102 -20.95 -11.98 -2.68
N PHE A 103 -19.95 -11.34 -3.29
CA PHE A 103 -18.95 -10.57 -2.55
C PHE A 103 -19.57 -9.30 -1.96
N ASP A 104 -20.47 -8.63 -2.69
CA ASP A 104 -21.24 -7.49 -2.20
C ASP A 104 -22.23 -7.87 -1.09
N SER A 105 -22.92 -9.02 -1.21
CA SER A 105 -23.84 -9.51 -0.17
C SER A 105 -23.10 -9.93 1.10
N LEU A 106 -21.94 -10.60 0.96
CA LEU A 106 -21.08 -10.94 2.09
C LEU A 106 -20.50 -9.68 2.77
N ALA A 107 -20.14 -8.66 1.99
CA ALA A 107 -19.68 -7.36 2.47
C ALA A 107 -20.79 -6.55 3.17
N PHE A 108 -22.01 -6.61 2.65
CA PHE A 108 -23.17 -5.89 3.18
C PHE A 108 -23.69 -6.48 4.50
N VAL A 109 -23.65 -7.80 4.64
CA VAL A 109 -24.22 -8.48 5.81
C VAL A 109 -23.27 -8.51 7.01
N SER A 110 -21.96 -8.35 6.80
CA SER A 110 -20.95 -8.49 7.88
C SER A 110 -19.70 -7.61 7.73
N GLY A 111 -19.76 -6.56 6.91
CA GLY A 111 -18.62 -5.70 6.59
C GLY A 111 -17.70 -6.27 5.50
N ASP A 112 -16.85 -5.42 4.91
CA ASP A 112 -15.94 -5.76 3.81
C ASP A 112 -15.16 -7.05 4.10
N LEU A 113 -15.27 -8.03 3.19
CA LEU A 113 -14.60 -9.33 3.25
C LEU A 113 -13.09 -9.22 3.44
N ARG A 114 -12.50 -8.12 2.97
CA ARG A 114 -11.06 -7.84 2.96
C ARG A 114 -10.59 -7.07 4.18
N ASN A 115 -11.50 -6.55 4.99
CA ASN A 115 -11.10 -5.72 6.12
C ASN A 115 -10.60 -6.62 7.26
N SER A 116 -9.30 -6.88 7.25
CA SER A 116 -8.54 -7.60 8.27
C SER A 116 -8.46 -6.89 9.63
N ASN A 117 -9.21 -5.79 9.81
CA ASN A 117 -9.05 -4.84 10.89
C ASN A 117 -10.34 -4.72 11.71
N LEU A 118 -10.87 -5.85 12.18
CA LEU A 118 -11.83 -5.84 13.30
C LEU A 118 -11.11 -5.26 14.53
N ASN A 119 -11.28 -3.95 14.75
CA ASN A 119 -10.55 -3.19 15.75
C ASN A 119 -11.05 -3.54 17.17
N ILE A 120 -10.12 -3.66 18.13
CA ILE A 120 -10.40 -3.90 19.56
C ILE A 120 -11.36 -2.85 20.16
N ASN A 121 -11.37 -1.64 19.60
CA ASN A 121 -12.30 -0.57 19.99
C ASN A 121 -13.77 -0.93 19.75
N ILE A 122 -14.07 -1.91 18.89
CA ILE A 122 -15.43 -2.42 18.66
C ILE A 122 -15.89 -3.27 19.86
N VAL A 123 -14.97 -3.80 20.66
CA VAL A 123 -15.27 -4.76 21.74
C VAL A 123 -14.60 -4.37 23.07
N ASN A 124 -14.53 -3.07 23.41
CA ASN A 124 -14.17 -2.56 24.75
C ASN A 124 -12.99 -3.26 25.48
N GLY A 125 -11.99 -3.77 24.76
CA GLY A 125 -10.85 -4.49 25.37
C GLY A 125 -11.09 -5.96 25.77
N ASP A 126 -12.26 -6.53 25.49
CA ASP A 126 -12.58 -7.95 25.74
C ASP A 126 -12.14 -8.83 24.56
N TYR A 127 -10.98 -9.48 24.71
CA TYR A 127 -10.38 -10.34 23.68
C TYR A 127 -11.19 -11.61 23.41
N THR A 128 -11.82 -12.19 24.43
CA THR A 128 -12.60 -13.42 24.26
C THR A 128 -13.81 -13.13 23.38
N LYS A 129 -14.53 -12.05 23.70
CA LYS A 129 -15.69 -11.60 22.91
C LYS A 129 -15.31 -11.20 21.48
N LEU A 130 -14.11 -10.63 21.29
CA LEU A 130 -13.59 -10.33 19.95
C LEU A 130 -13.32 -11.60 19.14
N LEU A 131 -12.69 -12.61 19.73
CA LEU A 131 -12.44 -13.90 19.07
C LEU A 131 -13.74 -14.62 18.71
N ASP A 132 -14.72 -14.62 19.62
CA ASP A 132 -16.05 -15.19 19.35
C ASP A 132 -16.75 -14.44 18.23
N THR A 133 -16.61 -13.11 18.17
CA THR A 133 -17.16 -12.29 17.09
C THR A 133 -16.53 -12.65 15.74
N ILE A 134 -15.19 -12.78 15.68
CA ILE A 134 -14.46 -13.19 14.47
C ILE A 134 -14.93 -14.59 14.01
N PHE A 135 -15.04 -15.54 14.94
CA PHE A 135 -15.50 -16.90 14.64
C PHE A 135 -16.95 -16.94 14.16
N ASN A 136 -17.85 -16.19 14.80
CA ASN A 136 -19.27 -16.13 14.41
C ASN A 136 -19.45 -15.51 13.03
N ILE A 137 -18.70 -14.44 12.70
CA ILE A 137 -18.70 -13.85 11.35
C ILE A 137 -18.23 -14.88 10.33
N TYR A 138 -17.13 -15.59 10.59
CA TYR A 138 -16.63 -16.65 9.72
C TYR A 138 -17.67 -17.75 9.47
N LYS A 139 -18.27 -18.29 10.54
CA LYS A 139 -19.30 -19.34 10.44
C LYS A 139 -20.50 -18.85 9.66
N TYR A 140 -21.00 -17.65 9.96
CA TYR A 140 -22.12 -17.05 9.27
C TYR A 140 -21.88 -16.93 7.75
N ARG A 141 -20.69 -16.46 7.36
CA ARG A 141 -20.29 -16.32 5.95
C ARG A 141 -20.22 -17.65 5.22
N LEU A 142 -19.67 -18.68 5.86
CA LEU A 142 -19.65 -20.03 5.28
C LEU A 142 -21.05 -20.62 5.15
N ASP A 143 -21.90 -20.48 6.17
CA ASP A 143 -23.28 -20.97 6.12
C ASP A 143 -24.08 -20.27 5.01
N TYR A 144 -23.88 -18.95 4.84
CA TYR A 144 -24.46 -18.19 3.74
C TYR A 144 -23.96 -18.70 2.39
N LEU A 145 -22.63 -18.81 2.20
CA LEU A 145 -22.04 -19.30 0.95
C LEU A 145 -22.56 -20.69 0.60
N ASN A 146 -22.65 -21.61 1.57
CA ASN A 146 -23.14 -22.96 1.35
C ASN A 146 -24.60 -22.97 0.89
N LYS A 147 -25.50 -22.26 1.59
CA LYS A 147 -26.91 -22.12 1.20
C LYS A 147 -27.05 -21.50 -0.19
N TYR A 148 -26.24 -20.49 -0.46
CA TYR A 148 -26.27 -19.77 -1.72
C TYR A 148 -25.77 -20.64 -2.89
N CYS A 149 -24.67 -21.38 -2.70
CA CYS A 149 -24.15 -22.33 -3.69
C CYS A 149 -25.16 -23.43 -4.01
N LEU A 150 -25.89 -23.94 -3.00
CA LEU A 150 -26.94 -24.94 -3.18
C LEU A 150 -28.13 -24.39 -3.99
N ASN A 151 -28.56 -23.15 -3.71
CA ASN A 151 -29.73 -22.56 -4.35
C ASN A 151 -29.49 -22.17 -5.81
N HIS A 152 -28.24 -22.04 -6.23
CA HIS A 152 -27.89 -21.39 -7.49
C HIS A 152 -26.85 -22.14 -8.34
N ASN A 153 -26.57 -23.41 -8.01
CA ASN A 153 -25.74 -24.32 -8.82
C ASN A 153 -24.34 -23.77 -9.15
N ILE A 154 -23.64 -23.22 -8.16
CA ILE A 154 -22.34 -22.57 -8.39
C ILE A 154 -21.26 -23.58 -8.77
N PRO A 155 -20.41 -23.31 -9.79
CA PRO A 155 -19.30 -24.20 -10.14
C PRO A 155 -18.34 -24.42 -8.97
N LYS A 156 -17.93 -25.68 -8.74
CA LYS A 156 -17.09 -26.08 -7.59
C LYS A 156 -15.78 -25.29 -7.48
N ASN A 157 -15.16 -24.93 -8.61
CA ASN A 157 -13.94 -24.12 -8.62
C ASN A 157 -14.18 -22.69 -8.07
N ILE A 158 -15.33 -22.09 -8.36
CA ILE A 158 -15.73 -20.79 -7.80
C ILE A 158 -16.05 -20.94 -6.31
N GLN A 159 -16.78 -22.00 -5.92
CA GLN A 159 -17.04 -22.26 -4.50
C GLN A 159 -15.72 -22.37 -3.71
N ARG A 160 -14.73 -23.08 -4.26
CA ARG A 160 -13.39 -23.21 -3.66
C ARG A 160 -12.70 -21.86 -3.48
N LEU A 161 -12.73 -20.99 -4.49
CA LEU A 161 -12.12 -19.65 -4.41
C LEU A 161 -12.79 -18.80 -3.32
N VAL A 162 -14.11 -18.67 -3.33
CA VAL A 162 -14.84 -17.85 -2.35
C VAL A 162 -14.71 -18.41 -0.93
N THR A 163 -14.75 -19.74 -0.78
CA THR A 163 -14.51 -20.40 0.50
C THR A 163 -13.11 -20.07 1.03
N ASN A 164 -12.10 -20.06 0.14
CA ASN A 164 -10.75 -19.73 0.53
C ASN A 164 -10.60 -18.25 0.93
N GLU A 165 -11.23 -17.33 0.21
CA GLU A 165 -11.26 -15.91 0.59
C GLU A 165 -11.84 -15.70 2.01
N ILE A 166 -12.98 -16.35 2.31
CA ILE A 166 -13.60 -16.30 3.64
C ILE A 166 -12.66 -16.89 4.71
N ARG A 167 -12.04 -18.03 4.42
CA ARG A 167 -11.11 -18.70 5.34
C ARG A 167 -9.84 -17.86 5.55
N SER A 168 -9.28 -17.30 4.50
CA SER A 168 -8.07 -16.47 4.56
C SER A 168 -8.32 -15.18 5.34
N SER A 169 -9.46 -14.53 5.12
CA SER A 169 -9.92 -13.39 5.91
C SER A 169 -10.04 -13.72 7.41
N TYR A 170 -10.66 -14.86 7.74
CA TYR A 170 -10.80 -15.33 9.13
C TYR A 170 -9.43 -15.52 9.79
N LEU A 171 -8.52 -16.23 9.14
CA LEU A 171 -7.20 -16.54 9.68
C LEU A 171 -6.31 -15.30 9.79
N ILE A 172 -6.38 -14.38 8.83
CA ILE A 172 -5.70 -13.07 8.91
C ILE A 172 -6.24 -12.26 10.10
N ASN A 173 -7.56 -12.21 10.28
CA ASN A 173 -8.17 -11.51 11.40
C ASN A 173 -7.71 -12.11 12.72
N LEU A 174 -7.66 -13.45 12.85
CA LEU A 174 -7.03 -14.08 14.00
C LEU A 174 -5.60 -13.58 14.17
N LEU A 175 -4.71 -13.82 13.20
CA LEU A 175 -3.29 -13.41 13.25
C LEU A 175 -3.09 -11.94 13.65
N SER A 176 -3.93 -11.03 13.16
CA SER A 176 -3.87 -9.59 13.48
C SER A 176 -4.11 -9.29 14.96
N GLN A 177 -4.91 -10.12 15.64
CA GLN A 177 -5.25 -9.96 17.05
C GLN A 177 -4.27 -10.66 17.99
N TYR A 178 -3.20 -11.27 17.47
CA TYR A 178 -2.27 -12.03 18.30
C TYR A 178 -1.69 -11.17 19.40
N LYS A 179 -2.00 -11.55 20.64
CA LYS A 179 -1.37 -11.08 21.87
C LYS A 179 -0.94 -12.30 22.66
N ASP A 180 0.20 -12.21 23.33
CA ASP A 180 0.84 -13.32 24.06
C ASP A 180 0.08 -13.71 25.34
N THR A 181 -1.23 -13.91 25.26
CA THR A 181 -2.12 -14.27 26.38
C THR A 181 -2.54 -15.74 26.29
N LEU A 182 -2.73 -16.38 27.44
CA LEU A 182 -2.92 -17.84 27.55
C LEU A 182 -4.18 -18.36 26.84
N ASN A 183 -5.32 -17.65 26.96
CA ASN A 183 -6.58 -17.99 26.28
C ASN A 183 -6.52 -17.80 24.76
N TYR A 184 -5.70 -16.85 24.31
CA TYR A 184 -5.51 -16.61 22.90
C TYR A 184 -4.77 -17.80 22.26
N LYS A 185 -3.77 -18.38 22.94
CA LYS A 185 -3.01 -19.55 22.44
C LYS A 185 -3.89 -20.75 22.09
N THR A 186 -4.82 -21.18 22.95
CA THR A 186 -5.58 -22.42 22.74
C THR A 186 -6.55 -22.40 21.54
N ASN A 187 -7.32 -21.33 21.37
CA ASN A 187 -8.23 -21.19 20.22
C ASN A 187 -7.49 -20.83 18.93
N PHE A 188 -6.38 -20.09 19.06
CA PHE A 188 -5.49 -19.80 17.94
C PHE A 188 -4.90 -21.09 17.38
N HIS A 189 -4.26 -21.95 18.20
CA HIS A 189 -3.61 -23.17 17.72
C HIS A 189 -4.55 -24.06 16.89
N LYS A 190 -5.79 -24.29 17.36
CA LYS A 190 -6.80 -25.10 16.64
C LYS A 190 -7.13 -24.58 15.25
N ALA A 191 -7.20 -23.26 15.04
CA ALA A 191 -7.51 -22.69 13.73
C ALA A 191 -6.40 -22.95 12.69
N PHE A 192 -5.18 -23.26 13.15
CA PHE A 192 -3.99 -23.46 12.33
C PHE A 192 -3.46 -24.90 12.34
N GLU A 193 -4.09 -25.83 13.07
CA GLU A 193 -3.58 -27.20 13.30
C GLU A 193 -3.38 -28.02 12.01
N ASP A 194 -4.05 -27.67 10.90
CA ASP A 194 -3.89 -28.33 9.59
C ASP A 194 -3.90 -27.33 8.42
N ILE A 195 -3.24 -26.19 8.59
CA ILE A 195 -3.26 -25.16 7.53
C ILE A 195 -2.39 -25.56 6.33
N GLU A 196 -3.02 -25.74 5.17
CA GLU A 196 -2.33 -25.93 3.90
C GLU A 196 -2.02 -24.58 3.23
N LEU A 197 -0.72 -24.27 3.07
CA LEU A 197 -0.23 -23.00 2.52
C LEU A 197 0.52 -23.14 1.19
N ASN A 198 0.56 -24.35 0.61
CA ASN A 198 1.30 -24.66 -0.64
C ASN A 198 0.43 -24.63 -1.91
N ASP A 199 -0.77 -24.06 -1.84
CA ASP A 199 -1.67 -23.97 -2.98
C ASP A 199 -1.28 -22.81 -3.91
N SER A 200 -0.50 -23.12 -4.95
CA SER A 200 0.01 -22.10 -5.88
C SER A 200 -1.08 -21.37 -6.67
N VAL A 201 -2.20 -22.05 -6.95
CA VAL A 201 -3.34 -21.45 -7.65
C VAL A 201 -3.93 -20.37 -6.77
N LEU A 202 -4.23 -20.68 -5.51
CA LEU A 202 -4.75 -19.71 -4.56
C LEU A 202 -3.72 -18.60 -4.29
N PHE A 203 -2.46 -18.94 -4.08
CA PHE A 203 -1.42 -17.97 -3.78
C PHE A 203 -1.26 -16.88 -4.84
N PHE A 204 -1.30 -17.22 -6.12
CA PHE A 204 -1.12 -16.24 -7.19
C PHE A 204 -2.43 -15.66 -7.74
N GLN A 205 -3.58 -16.24 -7.39
CA GLN A 205 -4.89 -15.73 -7.79
C GLN A 205 -5.65 -15.01 -6.68
N THR A 206 -5.27 -15.11 -5.40
CA THR A 206 -6.04 -14.50 -4.31
C THR A 206 -5.15 -13.64 -3.41
N ILE A 207 -5.53 -12.36 -3.26
CA ILE A 207 -4.76 -11.43 -2.42
C ILE A 207 -4.80 -11.89 -0.96
N LEU A 208 -5.95 -12.35 -0.45
CA LEU A 208 -6.05 -12.77 0.95
C LEU A 208 -5.25 -14.03 1.26
N PHE A 209 -5.19 -15.03 0.37
CA PHE A 209 -4.36 -16.21 0.63
C PHE A 209 -2.87 -15.88 0.60
N SER A 210 -2.43 -15.07 -0.38
CA SER A 210 -1.03 -14.65 -0.43
C SER A 210 -0.62 -13.85 0.82
N ASN A 211 -1.50 -12.96 1.29
CA ASN A 211 -1.31 -12.22 2.53
C ASN A 211 -1.31 -13.13 3.76
N LEU A 212 -2.21 -14.12 3.82
CA LEU A 212 -2.27 -15.10 4.89
C LEU A 212 -0.93 -15.83 5.02
N VAL A 213 -0.39 -16.33 3.91
CA VAL A 213 0.89 -17.07 3.90
C VAL A 213 2.01 -16.17 4.43
N LEU A 214 2.11 -14.93 3.92
CA LEU A 214 3.13 -13.97 4.38
C LEU A 214 2.97 -13.60 5.86
N MET A 215 1.74 -13.38 6.33
CA MET A 215 1.45 -13.03 7.72
C MET A 215 1.71 -14.20 8.65
N TYR A 216 1.31 -15.41 8.26
CA TYR A 216 1.55 -16.64 9.00
C TYR A 216 3.05 -16.83 9.21
N GLU A 217 3.86 -16.75 8.15
CA GLU A 217 5.32 -16.92 8.26
C GLU A 217 5.98 -15.79 9.07
N ARG A 218 5.42 -14.57 9.05
CA ARG A 218 5.94 -13.48 9.88
C ARG A 218 5.59 -13.63 11.36
N ILE A 219 4.34 -14.01 11.66
CA ILE A 219 3.81 -14.01 13.02
C ILE A 219 4.12 -15.33 13.69
N VAL A 220 3.71 -16.47 13.13
CA VAL A 220 3.83 -17.80 13.76
C VAL A 220 5.27 -18.19 14.01
N ASN A 221 6.18 -17.90 13.07
CA ASN A 221 7.59 -18.13 13.32
C ASN A 221 8.04 -17.29 14.53
N LYS A 222 7.71 -15.99 14.60
CA LYS A 222 8.01 -15.15 15.76
C LYS A 222 7.37 -15.64 17.08
N LEU A 223 6.29 -16.41 17.03
CA LEU A 223 5.69 -17.01 18.24
C LEU A 223 6.54 -18.15 18.80
N ASN A 224 7.14 -18.94 17.92
CA ASN A 224 7.95 -20.09 18.31
C ASN A 224 9.32 -19.68 18.85
N ASN A 225 9.78 -18.43 18.65
CA ASN A 225 11.02 -17.91 19.24
C ASN A 225 10.95 -16.39 19.42
N THR A 226 11.38 -15.90 20.59
CA THR A 226 11.28 -14.49 21.03
C THR A 226 12.00 -13.48 20.12
N GLU A 227 13.03 -13.91 19.39
CA GLU A 227 13.63 -13.17 18.27
C GLU A 227 13.98 -14.17 17.15
N ILE A 228 13.36 -14.02 15.97
CA ILE A 228 13.75 -14.81 14.79
C ILE A 228 14.48 -13.90 13.80
N PRO A 229 15.79 -14.15 13.59
CA PRO A 229 16.53 -13.52 12.49
C PRO A 229 15.89 -13.86 11.15
N LEU A 230 15.91 -12.91 10.20
CA LEU A 230 15.41 -13.09 8.82
C LEU A 230 15.93 -14.39 8.16
N VAL A 231 17.18 -14.77 8.49
CA VAL A 231 17.84 -16.01 8.02
C VAL A 231 17.08 -17.26 8.43
N LYS A 232 16.58 -17.34 9.68
CA LYS A 232 15.86 -18.52 10.16
C LYS A 232 14.49 -18.63 9.48
N THR A 233 13.78 -17.51 9.31
CA THR A 233 12.51 -17.49 8.54
C THR A 233 12.74 -17.91 7.09
N TYR A 234 13.83 -17.45 6.48
CA TYR A 234 14.23 -17.86 5.13
C TYR A 234 14.42 -19.39 5.03
N SER A 235 15.18 -20.00 5.96
CA SER A 235 15.39 -21.46 5.97
C SER A 235 14.09 -22.24 6.16
N VAL A 236 13.22 -21.81 7.08
CA VAL A 236 11.90 -22.43 7.28
C VAL A 236 11.07 -22.37 6.00
N CYS A 237 11.03 -21.22 5.33
CA CYS A 237 10.28 -21.08 4.08
C CYS A 237 10.87 -21.96 2.97
N LYS A 238 12.20 -22.11 2.91
CA LYS A 238 12.90 -22.93 1.92
C LYS A 238 12.55 -24.42 2.05
N GLU A 239 12.42 -24.92 3.28
CA GLU A 239 12.06 -26.31 3.56
C GLU A 239 10.56 -26.58 3.43
N LYS A 240 9.73 -25.66 3.91
CA LYS A 240 8.27 -25.84 4.00
C LYS A 240 7.53 -25.68 2.67
N TYR A 241 8.01 -24.81 1.78
CA TYR A 241 7.29 -24.45 0.56
C TYR A 241 7.89 -25.06 -0.70
N THR A 242 7.04 -25.30 -1.70
CA THR A 242 7.43 -25.74 -3.04
C THR A 242 7.26 -24.62 -4.07
N ASN A 243 7.84 -24.81 -5.27
CA ASN A 243 7.71 -23.83 -6.34
C ASN A 243 6.27 -23.81 -6.88
N PRO A 244 5.73 -22.63 -7.29
CA PRO A 244 6.39 -21.33 -7.38
C PRO A 244 6.34 -20.47 -6.10
N ILE A 245 5.65 -20.91 -5.04
CA ILE A 245 5.48 -20.13 -3.80
C ILE A 245 6.82 -19.93 -3.09
N ARG A 246 7.65 -20.98 -2.99
CA ARG A 246 8.97 -20.90 -2.36
C ARG A 246 9.82 -19.81 -2.97
N ASP A 247 9.96 -19.80 -4.30
CA ASP A 247 10.74 -18.79 -5.02
C ASP A 247 10.25 -17.37 -4.69
N TYR A 248 8.92 -17.17 -4.63
CA TYR A 248 8.35 -15.90 -4.21
C TYR A 248 8.70 -15.55 -2.76
N LEU A 249 8.47 -16.43 -1.79
CA LEU A 249 8.73 -16.11 -0.38
C LEU A 249 10.22 -15.77 -0.17
N LEU A 250 11.11 -16.60 -0.70
CA LEU A 250 12.55 -16.41 -0.58
C LEU A 250 13.02 -15.12 -1.27
N HIS A 251 12.48 -14.75 -2.45
CA HIS A 251 12.83 -13.47 -3.07
C HIS A 251 12.47 -12.29 -2.17
N VAL A 252 11.33 -12.32 -1.47
CA VAL A 252 10.92 -11.24 -0.57
C VAL A 252 11.92 -11.09 0.57
N TYR A 253 12.36 -12.20 1.17
CA TYR A 253 13.34 -12.17 2.26
C TYR A 253 14.72 -11.68 1.79
N VAL A 254 15.21 -12.16 0.64
CA VAL A 254 16.50 -11.69 0.09
C VAL A 254 16.44 -10.20 -0.27
N LYS A 255 15.35 -9.77 -0.91
CA LYS A 255 15.09 -8.35 -1.22
C LYS A 255 15.17 -7.50 0.05
N ASN A 256 14.47 -7.91 1.11
CA ASN A 256 14.46 -7.16 2.38
C ASN A 256 15.86 -7.13 3.02
N ALA A 257 16.61 -8.22 2.97
CA ALA A 257 17.99 -8.26 3.46
C ALA A 257 18.89 -7.25 2.73
N ILE A 258 18.78 -7.17 1.40
CA ILE A 258 19.54 -6.23 0.56
C ILE A 258 19.15 -4.79 0.89
N ILE A 259 17.85 -4.49 0.93
CA ILE A 259 17.33 -3.14 1.19
C ILE A 259 17.75 -2.63 2.57
N ASN A 260 17.68 -3.48 3.58
CA ASN A 260 18.03 -3.15 4.96
C ASN A 260 19.53 -3.22 5.25
N LYS A 261 20.36 -3.56 4.24
CA LYS A 261 21.83 -3.67 4.36
C LYS A 261 22.26 -4.69 5.41
N GLU A 262 21.53 -5.79 5.51
CA GLU A 262 21.83 -6.86 6.45
C GLU A 262 23.17 -7.52 6.13
N LYS A 263 23.99 -7.81 7.15
CA LYS A 263 25.32 -8.44 6.97
C LYS A 263 25.26 -9.80 6.25
N PHE A 264 24.12 -10.49 6.35
CA PHE A 264 23.89 -11.81 5.75
C PHE A 264 23.22 -11.75 4.37
N ALA A 265 22.96 -10.56 3.81
CA ALA A 265 22.23 -10.43 2.53
C ALA A 265 22.92 -11.16 1.36
N ASP A 266 24.25 -11.09 1.30
CA ASP A 266 25.03 -11.76 0.24
C ASP A 266 24.99 -13.28 0.34
N SER A 267 24.97 -13.82 1.57
CA SER A 267 24.82 -15.25 1.82
C SER A 267 23.44 -15.75 1.39
N LEU A 268 22.37 -15.03 1.76
CA LEU A 268 21.01 -15.38 1.33
C LEU A 268 20.82 -15.27 -0.19
N LEU A 269 21.42 -14.27 -0.84
CA LEU A 269 21.36 -14.14 -2.29
C LEU A 269 22.11 -15.29 -2.97
N PHE A 270 23.28 -15.67 -2.47
CA PHE A 270 24.04 -16.80 -3.00
C PHE A 270 23.23 -18.10 -2.90
N ASP A 271 22.68 -18.40 -1.72
CA ASP A 271 21.85 -19.59 -1.50
C ASP A 271 20.61 -19.58 -2.41
N PHE A 272 19.90 -18.45 -2.49
CA PHE A 272 18.72 -18.30 -3.35
C PHE A 272 19.03 -18.56 -4.83
N LYS A 273 20.18 -18.08 -5.32
CA LYS A 273 20.61 -18.31 -6.71
C LYS A 273 20.81 -19.79 -7.06
N GLN A 274 21.16 -20.63 -6.08
CA GLN A 274 21.36 -22.07 -6.32
C GLN A 274 20.04 -22.84 -6.47
N ILE A 275 18.95 -22.31 -5.91
CA ILE A 275 17.68 -23.05 -5.80
C ILE A 275 16.51 -22.41 -6.57
N CYS A 276 16.59 -21.11 -6.86
CA CYS A 276 15.51 -20.39 -7.52
C CYS A 276 15.42 -20.78 -9.00
N THR A 277 14.21 -21.06 -9.44
CA THR A 277 13.89 -21.40 -10.84
C THR A 277 13.34 -20.22 -11.63
N ASN A 278 12.88 -19.17 -10.94
CA ASN A 278 12.31 -17.98 -11.56
C ASN A 278 13.38 -16.92 -11.91
N LEU A 279 13.69 -16.81 -13.22
CA LEU A 279 14.67 -15.85 -13.74
C LEU A 279 14.33 -14.38 -13.47
N ILE A 280 13.05 -14.02 -13.36
CA ILE A 280 12.62 -12.64 -13.07
C ILE A 280 13.12 -12.21 -11.70
N TYR A 281 13.01 -13.10 -10.69
CA TYR A 281 13.50 -12.80 -9.35
C TYR A 281 15.00 -12.70 -9.28
N LEU A 282 15.71 -13.58 -9.98
CA LEU A 282 17.17 -13.54 -10.06
C LEU A 282 17.65 -12.20 -10.64
N ASN A 283 17.11 -11.82 -11.81
CA ASN A 283 17.45 -10.56 -12.48
C ASN A 283 17.08 -9.32 -11.64
N TYR A 284 15.93 -9.37 -10.96
CA TYR A 284 15.50 -8.30 -10.06
C TYR A 284 16.46 -8.12 -8.88
N LEU A 285 16.84 -9.20 -8.21
CA LEU A 285 17.74 -9.14 -7.05
C LEU A 285 19.16 -8.72 -7.43
N ASP A 286 19.65 -9.14 -8.61
CA ASP A 286 20.94 -8.67 -9.13
C ASP A 286 20.92 -7.17 -9.42
N SER A 287 19.86 -6.69 -10.08
CA SER A 287 19.67 -5.25 -10.32
C SER A 287 19.59 -4.47 -9.01
N LEU A 288 18.85 -4.99 -8.03
CA LEU A 288 18.70 -4.39 -6.71
C LEU A 288 20.04 -4.29 -5.97
N LYS A 289 20.86 -5.35 -6.00
CA LYS A 289 22.20 -5.35 -5.39
C LYS A 289 23.11 -4.30 -6.02
N VAL A 290 23.07 -4.14 -7.34
CA VAL A 290 23.82 -3.08 -8.04
C VAL A 290 23.36 -1.69 -7.58
N ILE A 291 22.05 -1.45 -7.57
CA ILE A 291 21.46 -0.17 -7.12
C ILE A 291 21.90 0.15 -5.69
N TYR A 292 21.74 -0.78 -4.76
CA TYR A 292 22.08 -0.53 -3.34
C TYR A 292 23.58 -0.41 -3.10
N LYS A 293 24.42 -1.11 -3.87
CA LYS A 293 25.87 -0.90 -3.87
C LYS A 293 26.25 0.49 -4.36
N GLN A 294 25.56 1.02 -5.38
CA GLN A 294 25.76 2.40 -5.83
C GLN A 294 25.31 3.40 -4.76
N LYS A 295 24.15 3.19 -4.13
CA LYS A 295 23.69 4.03 -3.02
C LYS A 295 24.69 4.05 -1.85
N GLN A 296 25.37 2.95 -1.56
CA GLN A 296 26.42 2.90 -0.51
C GLN A 296 27.68 3.72 -0.84
N LYS A 297 27.95 3.99 -2.12
CA LYS A 297 29.08 4.84 -2.52
C LYS A 297 28.78 6.34 -2.42
N LEU A 298 27.51 6.72 -2.32
CA LEU A 298 27.13 8.14 -2.20
C LEU A 298 27.70 8.71 -0.90
N ILE A 299 28.36 9.86 -1.01
CA ILE A 299 28.76 10.67 0.14
C ILE A 299 27.78 11.83 0.31
N LEU A 300 27.76 12.45 1.51
CA LEU A 300 26.89 13.59 1.80
C LEU A 300 27.05 14.71 0.76
N LEU A 301 28.26 14.91 0.25
CA LEU A 301 28.53 15.94 -0.76
C LEU A 301 27.79 15.68 -2.08
N ASP A 302 27.61 14.41 -2.49
CA ASP A 302 26.86 14.05 -3.70
C ASP A 302 25.38 14.41 -3.52
N ALA A 303 24.81 14.05 -2.36
CA ALA A 303 23.45 14.39 -1.98
C ALA A 303 23.21 15.90 -1.95
N LEU A 304 24.13 16.66 -1.34
CA LEU A 304 24.00 18.11 -1.22
C LEU A 304 24.33 18.87 -2.52
N ASN A 305 24.97 18.21 -3.50
CA ASN A 305 25.22 18.78 -4.83
C ASN A 305 24.04 18.62 -5.80
N ASP A 306 23.00 17.87 -5.43
CA ASP A 306 21.82 17.72 -6.28
C ASP A 306 21.18 19.07 -6.62
N SER A 307 20.68 19.14 -7.86
CA SER A 307 20.02 20.32 -8.37
C SER A 307 18.59 20.40 -7.85
N ILE A 308 18.23 21.57 -7.38
CA ILE A 308 16.86 21.94 -7.02
C ILE A 308 16.45 23.17 -7.83
N ILE A 309 15.15 23.33 -8.05
CA ILE A 309 14.60 24.38 -8.91
C ILE A 309 13.73 25.30 -8.05
N ASP A 310 13.99 26.60 -8.07
CA ASP A 310 13.17 27.58 -7.38
C ASP A 310 11.83 27.85 -8.11
N THR A 311 10.97 28.68 -7.52
CA THR A 311 9.66 29.03 -8.12
C THR A 311 9.78 29.82 -9.42
N LYS A 312 10.93 30.47 -9.68
CA LYS A 312 11.23 31.20 -10.92
C LYS A 312 11.84 30.29 -11.99
N GLY A 313 12.25 29.07 -11.64
CA GLY A 313 12.90 28.11 -12.54
C GLY A 313 14.42 28.12 -12.50
N ASN A 314 15.05 28.88 -11.61
CA ASN A 314 16.49 28.87 -11.46
C ASN A 314 16.94 27.57 -10.80
N LYS A 315 18.02 26.99 -11.34
CA LYS A 315 18.66 25.81 -10.77
C LYS A 315 19.70 26.25 -9.73
N ILE A 316 19.59 25.69 -8.53
CA ILE A 316 20.58 25.86 -7.46
C ILE A 316 20.94 24.48 -6.87
N LYS A 317 21.94 24.42 -6.00
CA LYS A 317 22.33 23.18 -5.28
C LYS A 317 21.80 23.21 -3.85
N ILE A 318 21.46 22.05 -3.28
CA ILE A 318 20.96 21.95 -1.90
C ILE A 318 21.93 22.58 -0.89
N LYS A 319 23.24 22.33 -1.02
CA LYS A 319 24.27 22.90 -0.13
C LYS A 319 24.23 24.43 -0.02
N ASN A 320 23.72 25.12 -1.04
CA ASN A 320 23.64 26.59 -1.05
C ASN A 320 22.57 27.10 -0.08
N LEU A 321 21.67 26.23 0.38
CA LEU A 321 20.61 26.56 1.31
C LEU A 321 20.99 26.38 2.79
N LEU A 322 22.11 25.70 3.07
CA LEU A 322 22.44 25.17 4.39
C LEU A 322 23.45 26.04 5.15
N LYS A 323 23.29 27.36 5.11
CA LYS A 323 24.24 28.30 5.73
C LYS A 323 23.51 29.31 6.61
N ASP A 324 24.26 29.94 7.49
CA ASP A 324 23.91 31.12 8.30
C ASP A 324 22.90 30.86 9.44
N LYS A 325 21.97 29.93 9.27
CA LYS A 325 20.96 29.55 10.27
C LYS A 325 20.78 28.04 10.36
N PHE A 326 20.14 27.58 11.42
CA PHE A 326 19.58 26.24 11.42
C PHE A 326 18.59 26.11 10.26
N VAL A 327 18.63 24.99 9.57
CA VAL A 327 17.72 24.71 8.46
C VAL A 327 16.89 23.49 8.80
N VAL A 328 15.57 23.64 8.67
CA VAL A 328 14.64 22.53 8.62
C VAL A 328 14.27 22.32 7.15
N LEU A 329 14.72 21.20 6.56
CA LEU A 329 14.27 20.75 5.25
C LEU A 329 13.00 19.91 5.43
N ASP A 330 11.87 20.47 5.01
CA ASP A 330 10.55 19.80 4.97
C ASP A 330 10.39 19.16 3.58
N CYS A 331 10.57 17.83 3.52
CA CYS A 331 10.39 17.05 2.30
C CYS A 331 8.92 16.67 2.12
N TRP A 332 8.28 17.26 1.11
CA TRP A 332 6.84 17.15 0.88
C TRP A 332 6.51 16.96 -0.61
N ALA A 333 5.23 16.78 -0.96
CA ALA A 333 4.77 16.82 -2.35
C ALA A 333 3.29 17.21 -2.43
N SER A 334 2.87 17.70 -3.59
CA SER A 334 1.52 18.24 -3.80
C SER A 334 0.40 17.20 -3.62
N TRP A 335 0.71 15.93 -3.87
CA TRP A 335 -0.17 14.76 -3.74
C TRP A 335 -0.06 14.06 -2.37
N CYS A 336 0.86 14.47 -1.50
CA CYS A 336 1.07 13.83 -0.21
C CYS A 336 0.09 14.37 0.85
N LYS A 337 -1.05 13.69 1.04
CA LYS A 337 -2.06 14.08 2.04
C LYS A 337 -1.49 14.23 3.47
N PRO A 338 -0.67 13.29 4.00
CA PRO A 338 -0.07 13.47 5.33
C PRO A 338 0.83 14.70 5.41
N CYS A 339 1.60 15.02 4.36
CA CYS A 339 2.43 16.22 4.33
C CYS A 339 1.58 17.49 4.45
N LEU A 340 0.44 17.55 3.74
CA LEU A 340 -0.47 18.69 3.79
C LEU A 340 -1.08 18.90 5.19
N LEU A 341 -1.26 17.83 5.98
CA LEU A 341 -1.74 17.92 7.36
C LEU A 341 -0.67 18.49 8.32
N GLU A 342 0.61 18.30 8.03
CA GLU A 342 1.71 18.85 8.83
C GLU A 342 2.01 20.33 8.51
N LEU A 343 1.69 20.78 7.30
CA LEU A 343 2.00 22.14 6.83
C LEU A 343 1.55 23.28 7.78
N PRO A 344 0.35 23.28 8.38
CA PRO A 344 -0.04 24.33 9.33
C PRO A 344 0.90 24.44 10.53
N PHE A 345 1.43 23.31 11.00
CA PHE A 345 2.41 23.26 12.07
C PHE A 345 3.75 23.83 11.59
N SER A 346 4.27 23.39 10.44
CA SER A 346 5.48 23.96 9.82
C SER A 346 5.42 25.48 9.70
N MET A 347 4.27 26.03 9.26
CA MET A 347 4.06 27.48 9.15
C MET A 347 4.03 28.20 10.50
N SER A 348 3.48 27.56 11.54
CA SER A 348 3.51 28.10 12.90
C SER A 348 4.94 28.21 13.41
N PHE A 349 5.73 27.13 13.27
CA PHE A 349 7.15 27.13 13.66
C PHE A 349 7.97 28.16 12.89
N GLN A 350 7.73 28.28 11.58
CA GLN A 350 8.40 29.28 10.76
C GLN A 350 8.16 30.71 11.29
N LYS A 351 6.97 31.02 11.79
CA LYS A 351 6.67 32.33 12.37
C LYS A 351 7.39 32.54 13.71
N ILE A 352 7.40 31.53 14.57
CA ILE A 352 8.00 31.60 15.92
C ILE A 352 9.52 31.72 15.84
N PHE A 353 10.17 30.96 14.95
CA PHE A 353 11.62 30.80 14.92
C PHE A 353 12.31 31.49 13.74
N LYS A 354 11.64 32.40 13.02
CA LYS A 354 12.11 33.04 11.76
C LYS A 354 13.54 33.60 11.80
N GLU A 355 14.01 34.05 12.95
CA GLU A 355 15.33 34.67 13.10
C GLU A 355 16.45 33.65 13.27
N LYS A 356 16.13 32.47 13.81
CA LYS A 356 17.12 31.42 14.14
C LYS A 356 17.04 30.20 13.24
N VAL A 357 15.87 29.92 12.67
CA VAL A 357 15.58 28.72 11.88
C VAL A 357 14.96 29.11 10.54
N ASP A 358 15.57 28.63 9.46
CA ASP A 358 15.03 28.72 8.11
C ASP A 358 14.29 27.42 7.76
N PHE A 359 12.97 27.53 7.58
CA PHE A 359 12.15 26.44 7.04
C PHE A 359 12.19 26.47 5.52
N ILE A 360 12.62 25.36 4.93
CA ILE A 360 12.78 25.18 3.49
C ILE A 360 11.92 23.99 3.06
N PHE A 361 10.99 24.26 2.15
CA PHE A 361 10.06 23.27 1.65
C PHE A 361 10.59 22.67 0.35
N LEU A 362 11.10 21.44 0.45
CA LEU A 362 11.67 20.69 -0.67
C LEU A 362 10.63 19.72 -1.23
N SER A 363 10.11 20.03 -2.41
CA SER A 363 9.10 19.21 -3.08
C SER A 363 9.71 18.01 -3.81
N PHE A 364 9.09 16.85 -3.63
CA PHE A 364 9.33 15.58 -4.33
C PHE A 364 8.30 15.35 -5.45
N ASP A 365 7.56 16.38 -5.87
CA ASP A 365 6.76 16.31 -7.09
C ASP A 365 7.63 15.94 -8.30
N ARG A 366 7.08 15.17 -9.22
CA ARG A 366 7.75 14.87 -10.50
C ARG A 366 7.64 16.03 -11.48
N ASP A 367 6.53 16.74 -11.42
CA ASP A 367 6.14 17.77 -12.37
C ASP A 367 6.10 19.14 -11.70
N LYS A 368 6.84 20.10 -12.28
CA LYS A 368 6.92 21.48 -11.80
C LYS A 368 5.58 22.18 -11.86
N SER A 369 4.74 21.89 -12.86
CA SER A 369 3.47 22.59 -13.04
C SER A 369 2.48 22.26 -11.90
N SER A 370 2.36 20.99 -11.55
CA SER A 370 1.54 20.48 -10.45
C SER A 370 1.99 21.06 -9.10
N TRP A 371 3.31 21.11 -8.88
CA TRP A 371 3.91 21.71 -7.70
C TRP A 371 3.57 23.20 -7.56
N LEU A 372 3.77 23.99 -8.62
CA LEU A 372 3.48 25.43 -8.62
C LEU A 372 1.97 25.72 -8.44
N LEU A 373 1.10 24.94 -9.09
CA LEU A 373 -0.35 25.06 -8.92
C LEU A 373 -0.75 24.82 -7.46
N LYS A 374 -0.21 23.76 -6.84
CA LYS A 374 -0.49 23.47 -5.43
C LYS A 374 0.05 24.56 -4.51
N LEU A 375 1.27 25.03 -4.72
CA LEU A 375 1.83 26.15 -3.97
C LEU A 375 0.95 27.40 -4.05
N LYS A 376 0.45 27.74 -5.24
CA LYS A 376 -0.47 28.88 -5.44
C LYS A 376 -1.78 28.70 -4.66
N SER A 377 -2.29 27.47 -4.56
CA SER A 377 -3.51 27.18 -3.78
C SER A 377 -3.29 27.28 -2.27
N LEU A 378 -2.14 26.84 -1.78
CA LEU A 378 -1.81 26.82 -0.34
C LEU A 378 -1.40 28.20 0.20
N LYS A 379 -0.95 29.12 -0.67
CA LYS A 379 -0.61 30.53 -0.36
C LYS A 379 0.32 30.73 0.85
N PHE A 380 1.20 29.78 1.13
CA PHE A 380 2.10 29.87 2.27
C PHE A 380 3.48 30.41 1.92
N LYS A 381 4.05 31.17 2.86
CA LYS A 381 5.33 31.85 2.71
C LYS A 381 6.46 30.89 3.03
N GLY A 382 7.58 31.00 2.32
CA GLY A 382 8.75 30.17 2.57
C GLY A 382 9.67 30.06 1.37
N LYS A 383 10.82 29.45 1.60
CA LYS A 383 11.74 29.07 0.53
C LYS A 383 11.26 27.74 -0.04
N HIS A 384 10.76 27.76 -1.27
CA HIS A 384 10.18 26.59 -1.93
C HIS A 384 11.08 26.14 -3.08
N TYR A 385 11.42 24.86 -3.09
CA TYR A 385 12.22 24.28 -4.17
C TYR A 385 11.67 22.93 -4.61
N LEU A 386 11.84 22.61 -5.89
CA LEU A 386 11.55 21.30 -6.46
C LEU A 386 12.84 20.50 -6.56
N LEU A 387 12.86 19.28 -6.02
CA LEU A 387 14.00 18.37 -6.12
C LEU A 387 14.04 17.72 -7.50
N ASN A 388 15.10 17.95 -8.25
CA ASN A 388 15.29 17.27 -9.53
C ASN A 388 15.40 15.75 -9.30
N LYS A 389 14.80 14.95 -10.18
CA LYS A 389 14.71 13.48 -10.07
C LYS A 389 13.99 12.94 -8.81
N ASN A 390 13.36 13.77 -7.98
CA ASN A 390 12.52 13.32 -6.85
C ASN A 390 13.17 12.20 -5.98
N PHE A 391 12.51 11.05 -5.82
CA PHE A 391 13.00 9.87 -5.09
C PHE A 391 14.21 9.17 -5.73
N GLU A 392 14.51 9.45 -7.00
CA GLU A 392 15.68 8.92 -7.71
C GLU A 392 16.93 9.82 -7.57
N SER A 393 16.80 10.94 -6.87
CA SER A 393 17.90 11.88 -6.60
C SER A 393 18.97 11.26 -5.69
N ASN A 394 20.21 11.74 -5.77
CA ASN A 394 21.27 11.35 -4.83
C ASN A 394 20.90 11.75 -3.40
N PHE A 395 20.20 12.88 -3.23
CA PHE A 395 19.68 13.33 -1.95
C PHE A 395 18.72 12.31 -1.33
N ALA A 396 17.69 11.88 -2.06
CA ALA A 396 16.75 10.88 -1.59
C ALA A 396 17.45 9.54 -1.31
N ASN A 397 18.37 9.13 -2.19
CA ASN A 397 19.09 7.87 -2.06
C ASN A 397 20.05 7.83 -0.87
N TYR A 398 20.81 8.91 -0.64
CA TYR A 398 21.76 9.01 0.47
C TYR A 398 21.05 8.97 1.83
N PHE A 399 19.97 9.75 1.97
CA PHE A 399 19.16 9.81 3.19
C PHE A 399 18.11 8.70 3.29
N ASN A 400 18.09 7.75 2.36
CA ASN A 400 17.11 6.65 2.29
C ASN A 400 15.64 7.12 2.35
N ILE A 401 15.33 8.25 1.71
CA ILE A 401 13.99 8.83 1.67
C ILE A 401 13.19 8.07 0.61
N ASN A 402 12.43 7.06 1.05
CA ASN A 402 11.54 6.27 0.20
C ASN A 402 10.05 6.66 0.39
N SER A 403 9.77 7.52 1.37
CA SER A 403 8.44 8.04 1.67
C SER A 403 8.54 9.45 2.26
N ILE A 404 7.41 10.17 2.19
CA ILE A 404 7.25 11.53 2.74
C ILE A 404 5.94 11.59 3.54
N PRO A 405 5.81 12.46 4.56
CA PRO A 405 6.72 13.55 4.93
C PRO A 405 8.03 13.07 5.57
N ARG A 406 9.11 13.81 5.35
CA ARG A 406 10.43 13.58 5.96
C ARG A 406 11.05 14.93 6.35
N TYR A 407 11.68 15.00 7.51
CA TYR A 407 12.28 16.23 8.02
C TYR A 407 13.76 16.01 8.30
N LEU A 408 14.60 16.90 7.78
CA LEU A 408 16.04 16.91 8.05
C LEU A 408 16.40 18.25 8.69
N ILE A 409 17.33 18.22 9.64
CA ILE A 409 17.81 19.40 10.35
C ILE A 409 19.31 19.54 10.12
N PHE A 410 19.72 20.73 9.68
CA PHE A 410 21.11 21.13 9.57
C PHE A 410 21.38 22.32 10.50
N ASN A 411 22.60 22.39 11.04
CA ASN A 411 23.01 23.54 11.84
C ASN A 411 23.44 24.73 10.97
N ASN A 412 23.74 25.87 11.61
CA ASN A 412 24.21 27.09 10.95
C ASN A 412 25.56 26.97 10.22
N LYS A 413 26.28 25.85 10.39
CA LYS A 413 27.51 25.50 9.65
C LYS A 413 27.23 24.54 8.49
N GLY A 414 25.97 24.19 8.24
CA GLY A 414 25.56 23.24 7.20
C GLY A 414 25.84 21.78 7.53
N GLN A 415 26.10 21.46 8.80
CA GLN A 415 26.31 20.09 9.26
C GLN A 415 24.97 19.45 9.61
N LEU A 416 24.81 18.18 9.24
CA LEU A 416 23.62 17.39 9.54
C LEU A 416 23.50 17.18 11.07
N VAL A 417 22.36 17.58 11.63
CA VAL A 417 21.98 17.35 13.03
C VAL A 417 21.06 16.15 13.14
N SER A 418 20.14 15.99 12.19
CA SER A 418 19.22 14.86 12.11
C SER A 418 18.75 14.66 10.67
N ASP A 419 18.73 13.43 10.20
CA ASP A 419 18.16 12.99 8.92
C ASP A 419 16.79 12.34 9.04
N ASP A 420 16.25 12.25 10.27
CA ASP A 420 14.93 11.71 10.60
C ASP A 420 14.29 12.48 11.78
N ALA A 421 14.15 13.79 11.62
CA ALA A 421 13.56 14.61 12.67
C ALA A 421 12.05 14.29 12.84
N PRO A 422 11.50 14.40 14.07
CA PRO A 422 10.07 14.25 14.29
C PRO A 422 9.24 15.21 13.44
N ARG A 423 7.95 14.91 13.27
CA ARG A 423 7.06 15.80 12.52
C ARG A 423 6.76 17.07 13.32
N PRO A 424 6.50 18.21 12.66
CA PRO A 424 6.13 19.45 13.33
C PRO A 424 4.89 19.36 14.24
N SER A 425 3.93 18.47 13.96
CA SER A 425 2.80 18.23 14.87
C SER A 425 3.18 17.49 16.17
N GLU A 426 4.34 16.85 16.24
CA GLU A 426 4.78 16.10 17.40
C GLU A 426 5.46 17.01 18.42
N LYS A 427 5.05 16.92 19.70
CA LYS A 427 5.60 17.74 20.80
C LYS A 427 7.13 17.61 20.95
N ILE A 428 7.70 16.48 20.51
CA ILE A 428 9.14 16.22 20.58
C ILE A 428 9.90 17.13 19.61
N PHE A 429 9.29 17.50 18.47
CA PHE A 429 9.89 18.43 17.52
C PHE A 429 10.16 19.80 18.14
N THR A 430 9.19 20.38 18.84
CA THR A 430 9.36 21.67 19.55
C THR A 430 10.54 21.63 20.51
N LYS A 431 10.58 20.61 21.38
CA LYS A 431 11.65 20.44 22.37
C LYS A 431 13.01 20.30 21.71
N MET A 432 13.07 19.61 20.57
CA MET A 432 14.30 19.45 19.81
C MET A 432 14.78 20.78 19.25
N ILE A 433 13.90 21.57 18.62
CA ILE A 433 14.25 22.90 18.09
C ILE A 433 14.68 23.85 19.21
N ASP A 434 13.92 23.92 20.32
CA ASP A 434 14.25 24.79 21.46
C ASP A 434 15.63 24.49 22.05
N LYS A 435 15.99 23.21 22.16
CA LYS A 435 17.31 22.77 22.64
C LYS A 435 18.45 23.12 21.67
N LEU A 436 18.17 23.16 20.37
CA LEU A 436 19.17 23.49 19.35
C LEU A 436 19.47 24.99 19.29
N ILE A 437 18.47 25.84 19.56
CA ILE A 437 18.59 27.31 19.44
C ILE A 437 18.98 28.04 20.75
N THR A 438 19.08 27.29 21.85
CA THR A 438 19.49 27.77 23.18
C THR A 438 20.96 27.49 23.49
N LYS A 439 21.61 26.62 22.70
CA LYS A 439 23.07 26.47 22.63
C LYS A 439 23.64 27.44 21.61
#